data_AF-A0A924B9T0-F1
#
_entry.id   AF-A0A924B9T0-F1
#
_cell.length_a   1.000
_cell.length_b   1.000
_cell.length_c   1.000
_cell.angle_alpha   90.00
_cell.angle_beta   90.00
_cell.angle_gamma   90.00
#
_symmetry.space_group_name_H-M   'P 1'
#
loop_
_entity.id
_entity.type
_entity.pdbx_description
1 polymer ?
#
loop_
_entity_poly.entity_id
_entity_poly.type
_entity_poly.pdbx_seq_one_letter_code
_entity_poly.pdbx_strand_id
1 'polypeptide(L)'
;MEVLINGTNITEFRAQLKEWMDKAQEGPVRVNRPNGKAVVLLDAETYEKMALDLAELRGVVKGLRAVVEGRTMKYSSEDVKKVSDGAEARFKARHSKKAAV
;
A
#
# COMPACT_ATOMS: atom_id res chain seq x y z
N MET A 1 -11.32 -2.58 -16.86
CA MET A 1 -9.93 -2.65 -17.34
C MET A 1 -9.42 -4.04 -17.03
N GLU A 2 -9.25 -4.89 -18.04
CA GLU A 2 -8.50 -6.12 -17.88
C GLU A 2 -7.02 -5.76 -17.78
N VAL A 3 -6.38 -6.13 -16.66
CA VAL A 3 -4.94 -5.99 -16.52
C VAL A 3 -4.32 -7.20 -17.24
N LEU A 4 -3.86 -7.00 -18.46
CA LEU A 4 -3.06 -8.00 -19.17
C LEU A 4 -1.69 -8.08 -18.50
N ILE A 5 -1.46 -9.14 -17.73
CA ILE A 5 -0.19 -9.37 -17.06
C ILE A 5 0.73 -10.11 -18.03
N ASN A 6 1.80 -9.45 -18.47
CA ASN A 6 2.82 -10.09 -19.31
C ASN A 6 3.44 -11.27 -18.55
N GLY A 7 3.45 -12.44 -19.18
CA GLY A 7 3.92 -13.68 -18.59
C GLY A 7 5.26 -14.14 -19.17
N THR A 8 6.14 -14.67 -18.33
CA THR A 8 7.36 -15.38 -18.75
C THR A 8 7.58 -16.63 -17.90
N ASN A 9 8.45 -17.54 -18.36
CA ASN A 9 8.90 -18.67 -17.56
C ASN A 9 10.16 -18.33 -16.76
N ILE A 10 10.44 -19.09 -15.70
CA ILE A 10 11.58 -18.82 -14.82
C ILE A 10 12.95 -18.89 -15.53
N THR A 11 13.07 -19.66 -16.60
CA THR A 11 14.33 -19.85 -17.33
C THR A 11 14.65 -18.62 -18.18
N GLU A 12 13.67 -18.15 -18.96
CA GLU A 12 13.73 -16.89 -19.72
C GLU A 12 13.91 -15.69 -18.80
N PHE A 13 13.17 -15.67 -17.68
CA PHE A 13 13.30 -14.61 -16.68
C PHE A 13 14.74 -14.46 -16.18
N ARG A 14 15.41 -15.58 -15.88
CA ARG A 14 16.81 -15.58 -15.42
C ARG A 14 17.79 -15.16 -16.50
N ALA A 15 17.55 -15.58 -17.74
CA ALA A 15 18.40 -15.25 -18.88
C ALA A 15 18.35 -13.75 -19.23
N GLN A 16 17.18 -13.11 -19.04
CA GLN A 16 16.91 -11.73 -19.44
C GLN A 16 16.49 -10.85 -18.24
N LEU A 17 17.13 -11.04 -17.08
CA LEU A 17 16.71 -10.41 -15.83
C LEU A 17 16.53 -8.89 -15.95
N LYS A 18 17.48 -8.21 -16.60
CA LYS A 18 17.44 -6.75 -16.78
C LYS A 18 16.20 -6.31 -17.57
N GLU A 19 15.94 -6.95 -18.70
CA GLU A 19 14.79 -6.60 -19.56
C GLU A 19 13.46 -6.82 -18.83
N TRP A 20 13.36 -7.88 -18.03
CA TRP A 20 12.17 -8.13 -17.23
C TRP A 20 12.03 -7.18 -16.04
N MET A 21 13.13 -6.69 -15.46
CA MET A 21 13.09 -5.61 -14.48
C MET A 21 12.63 -4.29 -15.08
N ASP A 22 13.12 -3.95 -16.27
CA ASP A 22 12.71 -2.73 -16.98
C ASP A 22 11.21 -2.81 -17.33
N LYS A 23 10.73 -3.96 -17.84
CA LYS A 23 9.29 -4.21 -18.06
C LYS A 23 8.46 -4.13 -16.78
N ALA A 24 9.02 -4.52 -15.63
CA ALA A 24 8.32 -4.45 -14.36
C ALA A 24 8.07 -3.02 -13.86
N GLN A 25 8.82 -2.03 -14.37
CA GLN A 25 8.57 -0.61 -14.12
C GLN A 25 7.34 -0.11 -14.89
N GLU A 26 7.05 -0.69 -16.06
CA GLU A 26 5.87 -0.34 -16.87
C GLU A 26 4.60 -1.05 -16.36
N GLY A 27 4.75 -2.23 -15.78
CA GLY A 27 3.63 -2.96 -15.21
C GLY A 27 3.99 -4.33 -14.63
N PRO A 28 3.05 -4.99 -13.92
CA PRO A 28 3.29 -6.29 -13.31
C PRO A 28 3.67 -7.36 -14.34
N VAL A 29 4.68 -8.17 -14.01
CA VAL A 29 5.12 -9.32 -14.82
C VAL A 29 4.93 -10.61 -14.04
N ARG A 30 4.24 -11.59 -14.62
CA ARG A 30 4.04 -12.91 -14.01
C ARG A 30 5.14 -13.87 -14.46
N VAL A 31 5.90 -14.40 -13.50
CA VAL A 31 6.92 -15.41 -13.72
C VAL A 31 6.40 -16.77 -13.28
N ASN A 32 6.19 -17.67 -14.24
CA ASN A 32 5.71 -19.03 -13.99
C ASN A 32 6.89 -19.98 -13.75
N ARG A 33 6.78 -20.81 -12.69
CA ARG A 33 7.74 -21.86 -12.38
C ARG A 33 7.23 -23.22 -12.86
N PRO A 34 8.13 -24.17 -13.16
CA PRO A 34 7.75 -25.52 -13.61
C PRO A 34 6.88 -26.30 -12.60
N ASN A 35 6.97 -25.97 -11.32
CA ASN A 35 6.19 -26.59 -10.25
C ASN A 35 4.74 -26.06 -10.15
N GLY A 36 4.26 -25.34 -11.16
CA GLY A 36 2.93 -24.73 -11.18
C GLY A 36 2.77 -23.47 -10.32
N LYS A 37 3.79 -23.08 -9.53
CA LYS A 37 3.77 -21.83 -8.78
C LYS A 37 4.11 -20.65 -9.69
N ALA A 38 3.52 -19.50 -9.44
CA ALA A 38 3.88 -18.26 -10.11
C ALA A 38 4.28 -17.21 -9.07
N VAL A 39 5.17 -16.32 -9.46
CA VAL A 39 5.49 -15.10 -8.71
C VAL A 39 5.21 -13.90 -9.60
N VAL A 40 4.90 -12.75 -9.01
CA VAL A 40 4.71 -11.51 -9.75
C VAL A 40 5.85 -10.58 -9.41
N LEU A 41 6.54 -10.09 -10.44
CA LEU A 41 7.50 -9.02 -10.33
C LEU A 41 6.76 -7.70 -10.51
N LEU A 42 7.02 -6.78 -9.59
CA LEU A 42 6.41 -5.46 -9.52
C LEU A 42 7.51 -4.47 -9.17
N ASP A 43 7.35 -3.24 -9.64
CA ASP A 43 8.06 -2.10 -9.10
C ASP A 43 7.78 -1.94 -7.58
N ALA A 44 8.81 -1.49 -6.85
CA ALA A 44 8.76 -1.39 -5.39
C ALA A 44 7.78 -0.30 -4.92
N GLU A 45 7.79 0.87 -5.57
CA GLU A 45 6.89 1.98 -5.21
C GLU A 45 5.43 1.58 -5.45
N THR A 46 5.19 0.86 -6.55
CA THR A 46 3.87 0.30 -6.88
C THR A 46 3.39 -0.67 -5.80
N TYR A 47 4.26 -1.58 -5.34
CA TYR A 47 3.93 -2.50 -4.26
C TYR A 47 3.62 -1.76 -2.94
N GLU A 48 4.44 -0.78 -2.56
CA GLU A 48 4.24 0.01 -1.34
C GLU A 48 2.91 0.77 -1.36
N LYS A 49 2.59 1.39 -2.50
CA LYS A 49 1.32 2.08 -2.70
C LYS A 49 0.14 1.13 -2.59
N MET A 50 0.21 -0.03 -3.24
CA MET A 50 -0.84 -1.06 -3.12
C MET A 50 -1.03 -1.52 -1.67
N ALA A 51 0.07 -1.69 -0.92
CA ALA A 51 0.00 -2.09 0.48
C ALA A 51 -0.64 -1.01 1.36
N LEU A 52 -0.34 0.27 1.11
CA LEU A 52 -0.96 1.41 1.77
C LEU A 52 -2.45 1.48 1.47
N ASP A 53 -2.82 1.45 0.19
CA ASP A 53 -4.22 1.52 -0.28
C ASP A 53 -5.04 0.39 0.36
N LEU A 54 -4.47 -0.82 0.45
CA LEU A 54 -5.13 -1.97 1.06
C LEU A 54 -5.32 -1.80 2.57
N ALA A 55 -4.38 -1.16 3.26
CA ALA A 55 -4.52 -0.83 4.68
C ALA A 55 -5.61 0.23 4.90
N GLU A 56 -5.67 1.26 4.06
CA GLU A 56 -6.70 2.29 4.11
C GLU A 56 -8.10 1.71 3.85
N LEU A 57 -8.25 0.89 2.82
CA LEU A 57 -9.50 0.21 2.49
C LEU A 57 -9.98 -0.67 3.65
N ARG A 58 -9.07 -1.42 4.30
CA ARG A 58 -9.40 -2.19 5.51
C ARG A 58 -9.90 -1.30 6.64
N GLY A 59 -9.29 -0.12 6.81
CA GLY A 59 -9.72 0.89 7.79
C GLY A 59 -11.14 1.40 7.50
N VAL A 60 -11.42 1.78 6.26
CA VAL A 60 -12.73 2.24 5.81
C VAL A 60 -13.79 1.16 6.02
N VAL A 61 -13.53 -0.07 5.59
CA VAL A 61 -14.46 -1.21 5.76
C VAL A 61 -14.75 -1.46 7.24
N LYS A 62 -13.74 -1.39 8.11
CA LYS A 62 -13.93 -1.53 9.55
C LYS A 62 -14.78 -0.41 10.13
N GLY A 63 -14.57 0.84 9.69
CA GLY A 63 -15.37 1.99 10.08
C GLY A 63 -16.83 1.86 9.66
N LEU A 64 -17.07 1.54 8.38
CA LEU A 64 -18.42 1.32 7.85
C LEU A 64 -19.14 0.18 8.58
N ARG A 65 -18.43 -0.92 8.86
CA ARG A 65 -18.98 -2.02 9.65
C ARG A 65 -19.38 -1.58 11.06
N ALA A 66 -18.56 -0.76 11.72
CA ALA A 66 -18.89 -0.23 13.04
C ALA A 66 -20.14 0.68 13.00
N VAL A 67 -20.31 1.45 11.93
CA VAL A 67 -21.52 2.27 11.71
C VAL A 67 -22.76 1.39 11.54
N VAL A 68 -22.70 0.38 10.67
CA VAL A 68 -23.82 -0.54 10.42
C VAL A 68 -24.22 -1.30 11.69
N GLU A 69 -23.25 -1.72 12.50
CA GLU A 69 -23.49 -2.44 13.74
C GLU A 69 -23.83 -1.52 14.93
N GLY A 70 -23.96 -0.22 14.72
CA GLY A 70 -24.28 0.76 15.77
C GLY A 70 -23.17 0.93 16.82
N ARG A 71 -21.96 0.43 16.55
CA ARG A 71 -20.76 0.59 17.40
C ARG A 71 -20.09 1.94 17.14
N THR A 72 -20.87 3.01 17.25
CA THR A 72 -20.42 4.40 17.06
C THR A 72 -20.38 5.14 18.40
N MET A 73 -19.42 6.04 18.57
CA MET A 73 -19.41 7.00 19.67
C MET A 73 -19.87 8.36 19.16
N LYS A 74 -20.66 9.08 19.97
CA LYS A 74 -20.95 10.48 19.71
C LYS A 74 -19.72 11.30 20.09
N TYR A 75 -19.18 12.05 19.14
CA TYR A 75 -18.12 13.01 19.40
C TYR A 75 -18.72 14.38 19.73
N SER A 76 -18.25 15.00 20.80
CA SER A 76 -18.52 16.42 21.07
C SER A 76 -17.51 17.31 20.33
N SER A 77 -17.82 18.60 20.21
CA SER A 77 -16.89 19.60 19.66
C SER A 77 -15.58 19.70 20.47
N GLU A 78 -15.61 19.38 21.76
CA GLU A 78 -14.43 19.34 22.63
C GLU A 78 -13.53 18.14 22.31
N ASP A 79 -14.10 17.00 21.94
CA ASP A 79 -13.34 15.81 21.55
C ASP A 79 -12.59 16.04 20.23
N VAL A 80 -13.23 16.73 19.28
CA VAL A 80 -12.61 17.10 18.00
C VAL A 80 -11.41 18.03 18.23
N LYS A 81 -11.54 19.02 19.11
CA LYS A 81 -10.43 19.92 19.49
C LYS A 81 -9.26 19.16 20.10
N LYS A 82 -9.51 18.23 21.04
CA LYS A 82 -8.44 17.42 21.65
C LYS A 82 -7.67 16.59 20.62
N VAL A 83 -8.35 16.06 19.61
CA VAL A 83 -7.71 15.29 18.53
C VAL A 83 -6.91 16.21 17.60
N SER A 84 -7.44 17.38 17.22
CA SER A 84 -6.71 18.35 16.39
C SER A 84 -5.45 18.86 17.09
N ASP A 85 -5.57 19.24 18.36
CA ASP A 85 -4.47 19.80 19.14
C ASP A 85 -3.36 18.75 19.35
N GLY A 86 -3.76 17.48 19.59
CA GLY A 86 -2.84 16.36 19.69
C GLY A 86 -2.15 16.03 18.36
N ALA A 87 -2.84 16.15 17.23
CA ALA A 87 -2.24 15.97 15.91
C ALA A 87 -1.24 17.09 15.59
N GLU A 88 -1.59 18.32 15.91
CA GLU A 88 -0.74 19.49 15.69
C GLU A 88 0.54 19.44 16.56
N ALA A 89 0.42 19.00 17.81
CA ALA A 89 1.56 18.78 18.70
C ALA A 89 2.51 17.69 18.17
N ARG A 90 1.96 16.57 17.65
CA ARG A 90 2.76 15.48 17.06
C ARG A 90 3.46 15.92 15.77
N PHE A 91 2.81 16.75 14.95
CA PHE A 91 3.39 17.30 13.74
C PHE A 91 4.57 18.22 14.07
N LYS A 92 4.39 19.17 15.01
CA LYS A 92 5.45 20.07 15.48
C LYS A 92 6.63 19.31 16.09
N ALA A 93 6.38 18.27 16.89
CA ALA A 93 7.42 17.44 17.48
C ALA A 93 8.24 16.62 16.46
N ARG A 94 7.64 16.23 15.32
CA ARG A 94 8.35 15.55 14.22
C ARG A 94 9.21 16.52 13.41
N HIS A 95 8.76 17.77 13.25
CA HIS A 95 9.51 18.79 12.52
C HIS A 95 10.66 19.40 13.33
N SER A 96 10.51 19.55 14.65
CA SER A 96 11.61 20.05 15.50
C SER A 96 12.77 19.05 15.60
N LYS A 97 12.51 17.73 15.53
CA LYS A 97 13.57 16.70 15.49
C LYS A 97 14.38 16.65 14.19
N LYS A 98 13.82 17.14 13.07
CA LYS A 98 14.54 17.22 11.78
C LYS A 98 15.42 18.48 11.66
N ALA A 99 15.25 19.47 12.54
CA ALA A 99 16.02 20.72 12.53
C ALA A 99 17.23 20.72 13.50
N ALA A 100 17.42 19.63 14.26
CA ALA A 100 18.47 19.49 15.26
C ALA A 100 19.58 18.47 14.88
N VAL A 101 19.64 18.09 13.60
CA VAL A 101 20.70 17.25 13.01
C VAL A 101 21.36 18.03 11.89
#